data_AF-A0A0K2T6B7-F1
#
_entry.id   AF-A0A0K2T6B7-F1
#
_cell.length_a   1.000
_cell.length_b   1.000
_cell.length_c   1.000
_cell.angle_alpha   90.00
_cell.angle_beta   90.00
_cell.angle_gamma   90.00
#
_symmetry.space_group_name_H-M   'P 1'
#
loop_
_entity.id
_entity.type
_entity.pdbx_description
1 polymer ?
#
loop_
_entity_poly.entity_id
_entity_poly.type
_entity_poly.pdbx_seq_one_letter_code
_entity_poly.pdbx_strand_id
1 'polypeptide(L)'
;LKKPQWKIVSGGTNSVYIGSSKAMELFFREKWTVLGALLLMVSTSFSKELAEDGDDAMMKDKKVLNVFSVVRFRNDPCSTGDNTNGTCYTTDECTARGGTPSGDCASGYGVCCVFTFSCGQTSAENCTYFIGQNVPDGQCRLEICPCSDNICQLRLDFTTFDITGPSTNTISVGKNAALKEVTNEQRCLTDTFAVTNPGGASPPVICGMNSGEHMYVDSSEQCNELAFNLQGANARQMWNIKITQFSCDFDNLAPEGCTQYFFGSNTGIVKTYNFDGGQHLDNQNQRICVRRERGNCRICWTATADTDFELTGDLTKSIADGKCCGDGPANGGVSGTDCVIIPGASKEVDMKDLVKVAALGLCGGKFGSKDNQKAHKTICSMILPFNIRFLSDTFETSGVEKGKQPNGFKLSYKMRACT
;
A
#
# COMPACT_ATOMS: atom_id res chain seq x y z
N LEU A 1 14.83 -54.18 34.98
CA LEU A 1 16.29 -54.45 35.11
C LEU A 1 17.05 -53.49 34.21
N LYS A 2 18.07 -52.83 34.78
CA LYS A 2 19.12 -51.96 34.18
C LYS A 2 18.72 -50.50 33.82
N LYS A 3 19.17 -49.58 34.68
CA LYS A 3 19.42 -48.14 34.41
C LYS A 3 20.72 -47.97 33.61
N PRO A 4 20.87 -46.86 32.87
CA PRO A 4 22.10 -46.05 32.94
C PRO A 4 21.76 -44.54 33.06
N GLN A 5 22.27 -43.82 34.07
CA GLN A 5 23.58 -43.15 34.20
C GLN A 5 23.73 -41.91 33.28
N TRP A 6 23.63 -40.73 33.92
CA TRP A 6 23.86 -39.40 33.35
C TRP A 6 25.35 -39.06 33.33
N LYS A 7 25.80 -38.36 32.30
CA LYS A 7 27.12 -37.74 32.22
C LYS A 7 26.93 -36.27 31.84
N ILE A 8 27.28 -35.36 32.74
CA ILE A 8 27.29 -33.91 32.52
C ILE A 8 28.67 -33.56 31.96
N VAL A 9 28.71 -32.86 30.84
CA VAL A 9 29.91 -32.14 30.36
C VAL A 9 29.52 -30.67 30.27
N SER A 10 30.29 -29.85 30.99
CA SER A 10 30.15 -28.40 31.13
C SER A 10 30.77 -27.64 29.96
N GLY A 11 30.15 -26.52 29.57
CA GLY A 11 30.88 -25.38 28.98
C GLY A 11 30.12 -24.56 27.94
N GLY A 12 29.61 -23.39 28.34
CA GLY A 12 29.75 -22.17 27.52
C GLY A 12 28.58 -21.66 26.67
N THR A 13 27.89 -20.65 27.23
CA THR A 13 27.32 -19.44 26.58
C THR A 13 26.02 -19.52 25.74
N ASN A 14 24.94 -19.02 26.38
CA ASN A 14 23.80 -18.23 25.89
C ASN A 14 23.18 -18.50 24.51
N SER A 15 22.01 -19.14 24.53
CA SER A 15 20.89 -18.87 23.61
C SER A 15 19.58 -19.23 24.32
N VAL A 16 18.77 -18.22 24.64
CA VAL A 16 17.39 -18.43 25.12
C VAL A 16 16.49 -18.45 23.89
N TYR A 17 15.91 -19.61 23.58
CA TYR A 17 14.73 -19.72 22.71
C TYR A 17 13.54 -20.20 23.53
N ILE A 18 12.45 -19.47 23.37
CA ILE A 18 11.17 -19.60 24.07
C ILE A 18 10.44 -20.86 23.58
N GLY A 19 9.95 -21.62 24.55
CA GLY A 19 9.24 -22.88 24.35
C GLY A 19 7.86 -22.73 23.71
N SER A 20 7.48 -23.78 23.01
CA SER A 20 6.22 -24.01 22.34
C SER A 20 5.03 -24.19 23.28
N SER A 21 3.95 -23.47 22.98
CA SER A 21 2.53 -23.84 23.02
C SER A 21 2.12 -25.13 23.75
N LYS A 22 1.47 -24.98 24.91
CA LYS A 22 0.18 -25.57 25.30
C LYS A 22 -0.06 -25.37 26.80
N ALA A 23 -0.68 -24.24 27.17
CA ALA A 23 -1.41 -24.06 28.43
C ALA A 23 -1.97 -22.63 28.50
N MET A 24 -3.04 -22.33 27.77
CA MET A 24 -3.85 -21.14 28.04
C MET A 24 -5.27 -21.31 27.48
N GLU A 25 -5.96 -22.32 27.99
CA GLU A 25 -7.41 -22.33 28.08
C GLU A 25 -7.74 -22.64 29.54
N LEU A 26 -8.78 -21.99 30.06
CA LEU A 26 -9.32 -22.10 31.43
C LEU A 26 -8.59 -21.29 32.51
N PHE A 27 -8.79 -19.97 32.54
CA PHE A 27 -8.89 -19.22 33.80
C PHE A 27 -9.53 -17.86 33.48
N PHE A 28 -10.82 -17.70 33.78
CA PHE A 28 -11.47 -16.47 34.27
C PHE A 28 -13.00 -16.65 34.18
N ARG A 29 -13.53 -17.46 35.11
CA ARG A 29 -14.94 -17.43 35.49
C ARG A 29 -14.96 -17.60 37.01
N GLU A 30 -15.84 -16.82 37.64
CA GLU A 30 -16.11 -16.74 39.09
C GLU A 30 -15.20 -15.83 39.93
N LYS A 31 -15.79 -14.70 40.34
CA LYS A 31 -15.99 -14.26 41.75
C LYS A 31 -15.81 -12.75 41.88
N TRP A 32 -16.88 -11.97 41.67
CA TRP A 32 -17.10 -10.69 42.36
C TRP A 32 -18.60 -10.46 42.57
N THR A 33 -19.19 -11.27 43.44
CA THR A 33 -20.36 -10.86 44.24
C THR A 33 -19.84 -10.22 45.51
N VAL A 34 -20.30 -8.98 45.78
CA VAL A 34 -20.39 -8.23 47.05
C VAL A 34 -19.94 -6.79 46.79
N LEU A 35 -20.91 -5.95 46.38
CA LEU A 35 -21.02 -4.52 46.69
C LEU A 35 -22.36 -4.02 46.14
N GLY A 36 -23.44 -4.69 46.56
CA GLY A 36 -24.82 -4.25 46.39
C GLY A 36 -25.34 -3.75 47.73
N ALA A 37 -25.08 -2.49 48.05
CA ALA A 37 -25.76 -1.74 49.10
C ALA A 37 -25.44 -0.25 48.96
N LEU A 38 -26.15 0.45 48.07
CA LEU A 38 -26.64 1.83 48.29
C LEU A 38 -27.45 2.28 47.06
N LEU A 39 -28.54 2.99 47.32
CA LEU A 39 -29.51 3.61 46.39
C LEU A 39 -30.56 2.69 45.75
N LEU A 40 -31.59 2.38 46.54
CA LEU A 40 -32.94 2.10 46.06
C LEU A 40 -33.97 2.68 47.04
N MET A 41 -34.14 4.00 47.00
CA MET A 41 -35.35 4.77 47.38
C MET A 41 -35.12 6.14 46.71
N VAL A 42 -35.90 6.63 45.75
CA VAL A 42 -37.27 7.12 45.87
C VAL A 42 -37.81 7.34 44.45
N SER A 43 -38.98 6.80 44.11
CA SER A 43 -39.95 7.48 43.21
C SER A 43 -41.31 6.82 43.37
N THR A 44 -41.99 7.12 44.47
CA THR A 44 -43.44 6.94 44.57
C THR A 44 -44.12 8.19 44.04
N SER A 45 -44.99 7.97 43.06
CA SER A 45 -45.96 8.90 42.51
C SER A 45 -46.70 9.69 43.61
N PHE A 46 -46.77 11.00 43.44
CA PHE A 46 -47.77 11.83 44.11
C PHE A 46 -48.39 12.76 43.07
N SER A 47 -49.62 12.45 42.67
CA SER A 47 -50.53 13.44 42.09
C SER A 47 -51.36 13.98 43.24
N LYS A 48 -51.26 15.28 43.52
CA LYS A 48 -52.39 16.03 44.07
C LYS A 48 -52.24 17.53 43.82
N GLU A 49 -53.31 18.02 43.24
CA GLU A 49 -53.71 19.37 42.88
C GLU A 49 -53.92 20.24 44.12
N LEU A 50 -53.51 21.52 44.03
CA LEU A 50 -54.08 22.64 44.78
C LEU A 50 -53.86 23.91 43.96
N ALA A 51 -54.97 24.59 43.67
CA ALA A 51 -55.05 25.89 43.04
C ALA A 51 -55.30 26.96 44.11
N GLU A 52 -54.73 28.15 43.88
CA GLU A 52 -55.04 29.51 44.38
C GLU A 52 -53.72 30.32 44.33
N ASP A 53 -53.66 31.64 44.17
CA ASP A 53 -54.30 32.68 43.35
C ASP A 53 -53.32 33.88 43.44
N GLY A 54 -53.34 34.77 42.44
CA GLY A 54 -52.84 36.16 42.44
C GLY A 54 -51.53 36.53 43.15
N ASP A 55 -50.50 36.93 42.38
CA ASP A 55 -50.08 38.35 42.38
C ASP A 55 -49.00 38.66 41.33
N ASP A 56 -49.22 39.76 40.63
CA ASP A 56 -48.45 40.32 39.52
C ASP A 56 -46.99 40.64 39.89
N ALA A 57 -46.04 40.02 39.20
CA ALA A 57 -44.68 40.55 39.06
C ALA A 57 -44.20 40.36 37.62
N MET A 58 -44.15 41.48 36.90
CA MET A 58 -43.73 41.62 35.51
C MET A 58 -42.24 41.26 35.33
N MET A 59 -41.93 39.96 35.27
CA MET A 59 -40.62 39.45 34.86
C MET A 59 -40.58 39.40 33.33
N LYS A 60 -39.74 40.27 32.74
CA LYS A 60 -39.37 40.24 31.33
C LYS A 60 -39.07 38.80 30.92
N ASP A 61 -39.91 38.27 30.03
CA ASP A 61 -39.70 37.05 29.29
C ASP A 61 -38.39 37.19 28.49
N LYS A 62 -37.27 36.78 29.09
CA LYS A 62 -36.08 36.42 28.34
C LYS A 62 -36.44 35.14 27.62
N LYS A 63 -37.09 35.30 26.46
CA LYS A 63 -37.02 34.32 25.38
C LYS A 63 -35.55 34.14 25.05
N VAL A 64 -34.93 33.16 25.71
CA VAL A 64 -33.71 32.54 25.24
C VAL A 64 -34.12 31.86 23.96
N LEU A 65 -34.04 32.60 22.85
CA LEU A 65 -34.14 32.01 21.54
C LEU A 65 -33.00 31.00 21.47
N ASN A 66 -33.36 29.72 21.54
CA ASN A 66 -32.45 28.62 21.27
C ASN A 66 -32.17 28.59 19.76
N VAL A 67 -31.49 29.62 19.24
CA VAL A 67 -31.05 29.75 17.84
C VAL A 67 -29.68 29.11 17.66
N PHE A 68 -29.51 27.92 18.23
CA PHE A 68 -28.46 27.02 17.77
C PHE A 68 -29.16 25.93 16.96
N SER A 69 -29.65 26.30 15.78
CA SER A 69 -29.90 25.29 14.76
C SER A 69 -28.55 24.68 14.41
N VAL A 70 -28.21 23.57 15.05
CA VAL A 70 -27.01 22.79 14.72
C VAL A 70 -27.22 22.29 13.29
N VAL A 71 -26.62 22.98 12.33
CA VAL A 71 -26.68 22.59 10.93
C VAL A 71 -25.86 21.31 10.79
N ARG A 72 -26.52 20.21 10.47
CA ARG A 72 -25.90 18.92 10.21
C ARG A 72 -26.00 18.62 8.73
N PHE A 73 -24.87 18.32 8.12
CA PHE A 73 -24.77 17.80 6.77
C PHE A 73 -23.83 16.60 6.76
N ARG A 74 -23.81 15.86 5.64
CA ARG A 74 -22.88 14.76 5.45
C ARG A 74 -21.51 15.30 5.08
N ASN A 75 -20.47 14.62 5.54
CA ASN A 75 -19.08 14.95 5.25
C ASN A 75 -18.72 14.43 3.86
N ASP A 76 -19.34 15.03 2.84
CA ASP A 76 -19.16 14.62 1.46
C ASP A 76 -17.85 15.19 0.89
N PRO A 77 -17.21 14.50 -0.07
CA PRO A 77 -16.04 15.04 -0.78
C PRO A 77 -16.36 16.36 -1.47
N CYS A 78 -15.40 17.27 -1.44
CA CYS A 78 -15.48 18.57 -2.12
C CYS A 78 -14.15 18.88 -2.80
N SER A 79 -14.14 19.87 -3.69
CA SER A 79 -12.94 20.32 -4.41
C SER A 79 -12.70 21.80 -4.14
N THR A 80 -11.45 22.17 -3.94
CA THR A 80 -11.02 23.57 -3.85
C THR A 80 -10.76 24.14 -5.24
N GLY A 81 -10.64 25.47 -5.35
CA GLY A 81 -10.31 26.14 -6.61
C GLY A 81 -8.94 25.76 -7.20
N ASP A 82 -8.07 25.13 -6.40
CA ASP A 82 -6.69 24.76 -6.76
C ASP A 82 -6.55 23.27 -7.15
N ASN A 83 -7.66 22.59 -7.49
CA ASN A 83 -7.71 21.15 -7.77
C ASN A 83 -7.29 20.25 -6.59
N THR A 84 -7.28 20.77 -5.36
CA THR A 84 -7.09 19.97 -4.15
C THR A 84 -8.46 19.45 -3.70
N ASN A 85 -8.53 18.19 -3.27
CA ASN A 85 -9.75 17.63 -2.73
C ASN A 85 -9.79 17.85 -1.22
N GLY A 86 -10.98 18.06 -0.69
CA GLY A 86 -11.22 18.12 0.73
C GLY A 86 -12.46 17.33 1.12
N THR A 87 -12.82 17.48 2.39
CA THR A 87 -14.04 16.91 2.96
C THR A 87 -14.89 18.05 3.51
N CYS A 88 -16.19 18.03 3.26
CA CYS A 88 -17.09 19.09 3.70
C CYS A 88 -17.29 19.04 5.22
N TYR A 89 -16.97 20.14 5.91
CA TYR A 89 -17.10 20.30 7.35
C TYR A 89 -17.63 21.69 7.70
N THR A 90 -18.10 21.91 8.93
CA THR A 90 -18.23 23.29 9.42
C THR A 90 -16.83 23.89 9.60
N THR A 91 -16.71 25.23 9.59
CA THR A 91 -15.41 25.91 9.81
C THR A 91 -14.78 25.51 11.15
N ASP A 92 -15.59 25.40 12.19
CA ASP A 92 -15.13 25.04 13.53
C ASP A 92 -14.66 23.58 13.60
N GLU A 93 -15.40 22.64 12.99
CA GLU A 93 -14.96 21.24 12.90
C GLU A 93 -13.68 21.08 12.09
N CYS A 94 -13.58 21.79 10.96
CA CYS A 94 -12.40 21.73 10.09
C CYS A 94 -11.14 22.15 10.84
N THR A 95 -11.19 23.31 11.51
CA THR A 95 -10.06 23.84 12.27
C THR A 95 -9.75 23.00 13.51
N ALA A 96 -10.77 22.51 14.23
CA ALA A 96 -10.59 21.63 15.39
C ALA A 96 -9.92 20.29 15.03
N ARG A 97 -10.12 19.82 13.79
CA ARG A 97 -9.49 18.60 13.24
C ARG A 97 -8.13 18.86 12.58
N GLY A 98 -7.62 20.09 12.65
CA GLY A 98 -6.32 20.47 12.07
C GLY A 98 -6.33 20.63 10.56
N GLY A 99 -7.51 20.73 9.94
CA GLY A 99 -7.64 21.03 8.52
C GLY A 99 -7.71 22.53 8.24
N THR A 100 -7.53 22.89 6.96
CA THR A 100 -7.62 24.27 6.47
C THR A 100 -8.91 24.46 5.66
N PRO A 101 -9.79 25.40 6.04
CA PRO A 101 -10.96 25.78 5.24
C PRO A 101 -10.54 26.34 3.87
N SER A 102 -11.10 25.81 2.78
CA SER A 102 -10.78 26.25 1.43
C SER A 102 -11.99 26.19 0.49
N GLY A 103 -12.74 27.30 0.42
CA GLY A 103 -13.98 27.38 -0.36
C GLY A 103 -15.19 26.78 0.36
N ASP A 104 -16.37 26.96 -0.23
CA ASP A 104 -17.65 26.60 0.38
C ASP A 104 -18.15 25.22 -0.11
N CYS A 105 -18.90 24.53 0.73
CA CYS A 105 -19.59 23.28 0.40
C CYS A 105 -20.96 23.23 1.09
N ALA A 106 -21.72 22.14 0.88
CA ALA A 106 -23.07 21.97 1.44
C ALA A 106 -23.98 23.20 1.24
N SER A 107 -23.99 23.78 0.02
CA SER A 107 -24.76 25.00 -0.30
C SER A 107 -24.45 26.22 0.58
N GLY A 108 -23.19 26.35 1.03
CA GLY A 108 -22.73 27.48 1.85
C GLY A 108 -22.90 27.28 3.36
N TYR A 109 -23.36 26.11 3.80
CA TYR A 109 -23.43 25.76 5.22
C TYR A 109 -22.11 25.20 5.78
N GLY A 110 -21.17 24.82 4.92
CA GLY A 110 -19.87 24.28 5.29
C GLY A 110 -18.74 24.81 4.42
N VAL A 111 -17.52 24.44 4.78
CA VAL A 111 -16.28 24.73 4.07
C VAL A 111 -15.63 23.44 3.58
N CYS A 112 -14.95 23.52 2.43
CA CYS A 112 -14.16 22.39 1.97
C CYS A 112 -12.87 22.30 2.76
N CYS A 113 -12.79 21.33 3.68
CA CYS A 113 -11.67 21.19 4.59
C CYS A 113 -10.55 20.35 3.98
N VAL A 114 -9.33 20.91 3.93
CA VAL A 114 -8.14 20.22 3.40
C VAL A 114 -7.23 19.83 4.56
N PHE A 115 -6.91 18.55 4.67
CA PHE A 115 -6.03 18.02 5.70
C PHE A 115 -4.63 17.81 5.15
N THR A 116 -3.67 18.64 5.57
CA THR A 116 -2.28 18.59 5.11
C THR A 116 -1.36 18.40 6.31
N PHE A 117 -0.54 17.36 6.27
CA PHE A 117 0.38 17.03 7.36
C PHE A 117 1.82 16.86 6.87
N SER A 118 2.72 17.11 7.80
CA SER A 118 4.16 16.93 7.70
C SER A 118 4.63 15.79 8.64
N CYS A 119 5.94 15.61 8.73
CA CYS A 119 6.57 14.59 9.57
C CYS A 119 6.15 14.68 11.05
N GLY A 120 5.99 13.53 11.69
CA GLY A 120 5.73 13.40 13.12
C GLY A 120 4.28 13.57 13.54
N GLN A 121 3.35 13.66 12.59
CA GLN A 121 1.92 13.85 12.85
C GLN A 121 1.14 12.54 12.69
N THR A 122 -0.11 12.57 13.14
CA THR A 122 -1.09 11.50 12.99
C THR A 122 -2.37 12.09 12.40
N SER A 123 -3.00 11.40 11.46
CA SER A 123 -4.30 11.77 10.90
C SER A 123 -5.29 10.62 11.06
N ALA A 124 -6.53 10.95 11.45
CA ALA A 124 -7.67 10.05 11.37
C ALA A 124 -8.72 10.57 10.38
N GLU A 125 -8.32 11.43 9.44
CA GLU A 125 -9.21 12.07 8.48
C GLU A 125 -9.05 11.47 7.09
N ASN A 126 -10.16 11.34 6.38
CA ASN A 126 -10.14 10.92 4.98
C ASN A 126 -9.72 12.08 4.06
N CYS A 127 -9.12 11.77 2.90
CA CYS A 127 -8.53 12.74 1.98
C CYS A 127 -7.43 13.58 2.64
N THR A 128 -6.46 12.89 3.25
CA THR A 128 -5.28 13.51 3.87
C THR A 128 -4.15 13.68 2.86
N TYR A 129 -3.36 14.74 2.96
CA TYR A 129 -2.17 14.99 2.16
C TYR A 129 -0.91 14.93 3.03
N PHE A 130 0.01 14.02 2.69
CA PHE A 130 1.35 13.98 3.27
C PHE A 130 2.32 14.72 2.37
N ILE A 131 2.84 15.84 2.87
CA ILE A 131 3.76 16.68 2.11
C ILE A 131 5.12 16.76 2.79
N GLY A 132 6.16 16.87 1.98
CA GLY A 132 7.49 17.17 2.45
C GLY A 132 8.36 17.64 1.30
N GLN A 133 9.25 18.58 1.62
CA GLN A 133 10.22 19.12 0.69
C GLN A 133 11.47 19.54 1.45
N ASN A 134 12.64 19.12 0.98
CA ASN A 134 13.93 19.40 1.64
C ASN A 134 13.91 19.05 3.14
N VAL A 135 13.26 17.93 3.49
CA VAL A 135 13.16 17.47 4.88
C VAL A 135 14.54 17.03 5.36
N PRO A 136 14.95 17.39 6.60
CA PRO A 136 16.25 16.98 7.13
C PRO A 136 16.42 15.46 7.18
N ASP A 137 17.68 15.02 7.11
CA ASP A 137 18.07 13.61 7.26
C ASP A 137 17.47 12.98 8.53
N GLY A 138 17.11 11.72 8.41
CA GLY A 138 16.48 10.94 9.47
C GLY A 138 15.10 10.40 9.07
N GLN A 139 14.33 10.05 10.08
CA GLN A 139 13.00 9.46 9.89
C GLN A 139 11.93 10.55 9.84
N CYS A 140 11.15 10.57 8.76
CA CYS A 140 9.94 11.36 8.62
C CYS A 140 8.75 10.43 8.48
N ARG A 141 7.87 10.40 9.49
CA ARG A 141 6.70 9.51 9.52
C ARG A 141 5.39 10.28 9.57
N LEU A 142 4.34 9.72 8.96
CA LEU A 142 2.96 10.10 9.16
C LEU A 142 2.16 8.85 9.53
N GLU A 143 1.41 8.92 10.62
CA GLU A 143 0.53 7.83 11.04
C GLU A 143 -0.89 8.10 10.54
N ILE A 144 -1.51 7.10 9.91
CA ILE A 144 -2.87 7.17 9.37
C ILE A 144 -3.73 6.17 10.13
N CYS A 145 -4.63 6.69 10.96
CA CYS A 145 -5.62 5.90 11.65
C CYS A 145 -6.93 5.85 10.85
N PRO A 146 -7.69 4.76 10.92
CA PRO A 146 -8.96 4.65 10.23
C PRO A 146 -9.93 5.74 10.73
N CYS A 147 -10.60 6.44 9.80
CA CYS A 147 -11.54 7.51 10.15
C CYS A 147 -12.89 6.98 10.70
N SER A 148 -13.10 5.67 10.63
CA SER A 148 -14.23 4.95 11.22
C SER A 148 -13.92 3.44 11.28
N ASP A 149 -14.71 2.68 12.02
CA ASP A 149 -14.55 1.22 12.13
C ASP A 149 -14.85 0.46 10.82
N ASN A 150 -15.38 1.13 9.80
CA ASN A 150 -15.72 0.55 8.50
C ASN A 150 -14.71 0.89 7.41
N ILE A 151 -13.43 1.05 7.73
CA ILE A 151 -12.36 1.32 6.76
C ILE A 151 -11.52 0.06 6.54
N CYS A 152 -11.43 -0.40 5.30
CA CYS A 152 -10.71 -1.62 4.95
C CYS A 152 -9.42 -1.37 4.17
N GLN A 153 -9.28 -0.22 3.50
CA GLN A 153 -8.19 -0.02 2.55
C GLN A 153 -7.79 1.43 2.45
N LEU A 154 -6.48 1.67 2.33
CA LEU A 154 -5.91 2.97 2.00
C LEU A 154 -5.40 2.94 0.56
N ARG A 155 -5.62 4.05 -0.15
CA ARG A 155 -4.97 4.35 -1.43
C ARG A 155 -4.11 5.59 -1.28
N LEU A 156 -2.86 5.45 -1.66
CA LEU A 156 -1.86 6.50 -1.67
C LEU A 156 -1.63 6.91 -3.12
N ASP A 157 -2.05 8.11 -3.51
CA ASP A 157 -1.80 8.67 -4.84
C ASP A 157 -0.58 9.59 -4.76
N PHE A 158 0.48 9.25 -5.49
CA PHE A 158 1.73 10.00 -5.54
C PHE A 158 1.61 11.15 -6.54
N THR A 159 0.99 12.27 -6.14
CA THR A 159 0.87 13.46 -7.00
C THR A 159 2.27 13.97 -7.37
N THR A 160 3.14 14.05 -6.37
CA THR A 160 4.58 14.20 -6.54
C THR A 160 5.26 13.18 -5.66
N PHE A 161 6.26 12.49 -6.21
CA PHE A 161 7.15 11.63 -5.46
C PHE A 161 8.48 11.57 -6.20
N ASP A 162 9.47 12.27 -5.67
CA ASP A 162 10.86 12.22 -6.09
C ASP A 162 11.70 12.21 -4.80
N ILE A 163 12.48 11.16 -4.61
CA ILE A 163 13.50 11.05 -3.57
C ILE A 163 14.75 10.45 -4.21
N THR A 164 15.85 10.34 -3.47
CA THR A 164 17.05 9.70 -4.03
C THR A 164 16.73 8.31 -4.55
N GLY A 165 17.11 8.05 -5.80
CA GLY A 165 16.89 6.77 -6.46
C GLY A 165 17.71 5.63 -5.86
N PRO A 166 17.54 4.41 -6.41
CA PRO A 166 18.36 3.28 -6.00
C PRO A 166 19.84 3.53 -6.31
N SER A 167 20.70 2.82 -5.60
CA SER A 167 22.13 2.86 -5.87
C SER A 167 22.42 2.35 -7.28
N THR A 168 23.24 3.08 -8.02
CA THR A 168 23.77 2.68 -9.33
C THR A 168 25.18 2.08 -9.21
N ASN A 169 25.60 1.74 -7.98
CA ASN A 169 26.95 1.27 -7.71
C ASN A 169 27.12 -0.19 -8.15
N THR A 170 27.91 -0.36 -9.21
CA THR A 170 28.22 -1.67 -9.81
C THR A 170 29.44 -2.35 -9.16
N ILE A 171 30.07 -1.75 -8.16
CA ILE A 171 31.21 -2.34 -7.44
C ILE A 171 30.72 -3.56 -6.65
N SER A 172 31.54 -4.61 -6.62
CA SER A 172 31.23 -5.77 -5.78
C SER A 172 31.28 -5.37 -4.30
N VAL A 173 30.23 -5.74 -3.57
CA VAL A 173 30.11 -5.51 -2.13
C VAL A 173 30.15 -6.81 -1.32
N GLY A 174 30.32 -7.94 -1.98
CA GLY A 174 30.38 -9.24 -1.33
C GLY A 174 30.11 -10.38 -2.30
N LYS A 175 29.90 -11.57 -1.74
CA LYS A 175 29.53 -12.76 -2.51
C LYS A 175 28.25 -13.40 -1.96
N ASN A 176 27.40 -13.87 -2.85
CA ASN A 176 26.24 -14.68 -2.44
C ASN A 176 26.66 -16.11 -2.04
N ALA A 177 25.69 -16.92 -1.61
CA ALA A 177 25.93 -18.32 -1.21
C ALA A 177 26.53 -19.20 -2.33
N ALA A 178 26.37 -18.80 -3.59
CA ALA A 178 26.99 -19.45 -4.76
C ALA A 178 28.37 -18.86 -5.13
N LEU A 179 28.97 -18.06 -4.24
CA LEU A 179 30.28 -17.40 -4.40
C LEU A 179 30.37 -16.41 -5.58
N LYS A 180 29.23 -15.95 -6.10
CA LYS A 180 29.18 -14.90 -7.13
C LYS A 180 29.25 -13.53 -6.49
N GLU A 181 30.02 -12.61 -7.08
CA GLU A 181 30.05 -11.23 -6.60
C GLU A 181 28.65 -10.61 -6.72
N VAL A 182 28.26 -9.84 -5.72
CA VAL A 182 27.00 -9.09 -5.70
C VAL A 182 27.27 -7.59 -5.64
N THR A 183 26.36 -6.79 -6.19
CA THR A 183 26.47 -5.33 -6.19
C THR A 183 25.36 -4.69 -5.35
N ASN A 184 25.44 -3.37 -5.20
CA ASN A 184 24.39 -2.57 -4.58
C ASN A 184 23.48 -1.90 -5.62
N GLU A 185 23.54 -2.33 -6.88
CA GLU A 185 22.67 -1.82 -7.95
C GLU A 185 21.19 -2.05 -7.60
N GLN A 186 20.28 -1.13 -7.97
CA GLN A 186 18.82 -1.18 -7.74
C GLN A 186 18.34 -1.09 -6.28
N ARG A 187 19.27 -1.04 -5.32
CA ARG A 187 18.94 -1.01 -3.89
C ARG A 187 18.67 0.41 -3.41
N CYS A 188 17.55 0.61 -2.71
CA CYS A 188 17.23 1.89 -2.05
C CYS A 188 18.06 2.11 -0.77
N LEU A 189 19.32 2.54 -0.91
CA LEU A 189 20.26 2.65 0.22
C LEU A 189 20.28 4.03 0.88
N THR A 190 19.93 5.08 0.14
CA THR A 190 20.01 6.46 0.60
C THR A 190 18.67 6.91 1.16
N ASP A 191 17.66 7.02 0.29
CA ASP A 191 16.30 7.35 0.70
C ASP A 191 15.40 6.12 0.50
N THR A 192 14.46 5.92 1.42
CA THR A 192 13.42 4.90 1.32
C THR A 192 12.07 5.48 1.71
N PHE A 193 11.02 4.97 1.09
CA PHE A 193 9.64 5.12 1.54
C PHE A 193 9.05 3.73 1.81
N ALA A 194 8.51 3.55 3.00
CA ALA A 194 7.88 2.31 3.44
C ALA A 194 6.50 2.60 4.03
N VAL A 195 5.58 1.66 3.86
CA VAL A 195 4.23 1.72 4.42
C VAL A 195 3.99 0.45 5.23
N THR A 196 3.53 0.59 6.48
CA THR A 196 3.21 -0.57 7.30
C THR A 196 1.81 -1.10 7.00
N ASN A 197 1.65 -2.41 7.16
CA ASN A 197 0.35 -3.08 7.20
C ASN A 197 0.29 -3.96 8.46
N PRO A 198 0.00 -3.39 9.65
CA PRO A 198 -0.03 -4.18 10.88
C PRO A 198 -1.07 -5.30 10.80
N GLY A 199 -0.60 -6.54 10.96
CA GLY A 199 -1.43 -7.76 10.83
C GLY A 199 -1.43 -8.37 9.42
N GLY A 200 -0.85 -7.70 8.43
CA GLY A 200 -0.76 -8.16 7.05
C GLY A 200 0.64 -8.07 6.45
N ALA A 201 0.73 -8.27 5.13
CA ALA A 201 1.96 -8.04 4.38
C ALA A 201 2.04 -6.56 3.98
N SER A 202 3.15 -5.90 4.31
CA SER A 202 3.42 -4.54 3.85
C SER A 202 3.68 -4.51 2.33
N PRO A 203 3.27 -3.43 1.63
CA PRO A 203 3.75 -3.16 0.28
C PRO A 203 5.28 -3.08 0.22
N PRO A 204 5.89 -3.25 -0.97
CA PRO A 204 7.33 -3.15 -1.11
C PRO A 204 7.84 -1.74 -0.78
N VAL A 205 9.06 -1.67 -0.26
CA VAL A 205 9.79 -0.42 -0.06
C VAL A 205 10.15 0.18 -1.41
N ILE A 206 9.98 1.48 -1.57
CA ILE A 206 10.28 2.20 -2.83
C ILE A 206 11.21 3.38 -2.61
N CYS A 207 11.89 3.80 -3.68
CA CYS A 207 12.64 5.05 -3.75
C CYS A 207 12.66 5.60 -5.19
N GLY A 208 13.32 6.73 -5.40
CA GLY A 208 13.40 7.38 -6.71
C GLY A 208 12.12 8.08 -7.16
N MET A 209 11.81 8.01 -8.45
CA MET A 209 10.72 8.78 -9.09
C MET A 209 9.47 7.93 -9.27
N ASN A 210 8.40 8.30 -8.56
CA ASN A 210 7.10 7.59 -8.60
C ASN A 210 5.90 8.53 -8.78
N SER A 211 6.13 9.78 -9.18
CA SER A 211 5.04 10.73 -9.49
C SER A 211 4.07 10.16 -10.52
N GLY A 212 2.77 10.31 -10.27
CA GLY A 212 1.69 9.78 -11.10
C GLY A 212 1.32 8.32 -10.82
N GLU A 213 2.10 7.60 -10.00
CA GLU A 213 1.74 6.26 -9.53
C GLU A 213 0.89 6.30 -8.27
N HIS A 214 0.39 5.13 -7.88
CA HIS A 214 -0.34 4.95 -6.63
C HIS A 214 0.01 3.62 -5.97
N MET A 215 -0.30 3.51 -4.68
CA MET A 215 -0.11 2.31 -3.87
C MET A 215 -1.36 2.02 -3.06
N TYR A 216 -1.73 0.74 -2.96
CA TYR A 216 -2.79 0.24 -2.08
C TYR A 216 -2.19 -0.51 -0.90
N VAL A 217 -2.79 -0.34 0.27
CA VAL A 217 -2.47 -1.07 1.50
C VAL A 217 -3.77 -1.30 2.28
N ASP A 218 -3.87 -2.43 2.97
CA ASP A 218 -5.01 -2.69 3.83
C ASP A 218 -4.96 -1.77 5.06
N SER A 219 -6.12 -1.28 5.47
CA SER A 219 -6.23 -0.43 6.65
C SER A 219 -6.14 -1.27 7.91
N SER A 220 -5.47 -0.75 8.95
CA SER A 220 -5.34 -1.42 10.24
C SER A 220 -5.92 -0.57 11.37
N GLU A 221 -6.60 -1.21 12.33
CA GLU A 221 -7.03 -0.57 13.59
C GLU A 221 -5.85 -0.05 14.42
N GLN A 222 -4.64 -0.60 14.19
CA GLN A 222 -3.40 -0.16 14.82
C GLN A 222 -2.75 1.05 14.11
N CYS A 223 -3.47 1.66 13.16
CA CYS A 223 -2.99 2.70 12.25
C CYS A 223 -1.88 2.21 11.31
N ASN A 224 -1.83 2.76 10.11
CA ASN A 224 -0.77 2.51 9.14
C ASN A 224 0.28 3.62 9.25
N GLU A 225 1.56 3.28 9.27
CA GLU A 225 2.66 4.23 9.26
C GLU A 225 3.20 4.38 7.83
N LEU A 226 3.27 5.62 7.35
CA LEU A 226 3.96 6.01 6.13
C LEU A 226 5.29 6.65 6.54
N ALA A 227 6.40 6.00 6.23
CA ALA A 227 7.72 6.41 6.72
C ALA A 227 8.71 6.63 5.58
N PHE A 228 9.28 7.83 5.54
CA PHE A 228 10.50 8.13 4.82
C PHE A 228 11.70 7.95 5.77
N ASN A 229 12.72 7.22 5.32
CA ASN A 229 14.05 7.29 5.93
C ASN A 229 14.96 7.98 4.93
N LEU A 230 15.45 9.16 5.29
CA LEU A 230 16.17 10.05 4.40
C LEU A 230 17.64 10.16 4.81
N GLN A 231 18.52 10.11 3.82
CA GLN A 231 19.95 10.34 4.01
C GLN A 231 20.46 11.29 2.92
N GLY A 232 21.24 12.29 3.29
CA GLY A 232 21.81 13.22 2.33
C GLY A 232 20.75 14.15 1.73
N ALA A 233 20.27 15.09 2.55
CA ALA A 233 19.34 16.15 2.18
C ALA A 233 19.75 16.75 0.83
N ASN A 234 18.91 16.54 -0.17
CA ASN A 234 19.15 17.01 -1.53
C ASN A 234 17.89 17.58 -2.14
N ALA A 235 18.07 18.45 -3.13
CA ALA A 235 16.98 19.20 -3.76
C ALA A 235 15.91 18.34 -4.45
N ARG A 236 16.13 17.01 -4.58
CA ARG A 236 15.12 16.09 -5.13
C ARG A 236 14.12 15.60 -4.12
N GLN A 237 14.40 15.65 -2.81
CA GLN A 237 13.51 15.13 -1.77
C GLN A 237 12.22 15.95 -1.70
N MET A 238 11.20 15.54 -2.46
CA MET A 238 9.90 16.18 -2.51
C MET A 238 8.79 15.17 -2.75
N TRP A 239 7.75 15.26 -1.92
CA TRP A 239 6.57 14.44 -2.08
C TRP A 239 5.30 15.21 -1.73
N ASN A 240 4.24 14.81 -2.42
CA ASN A 240 2.86 15.15 -2.14
C ASN A 240 2.02 13.90 -2.40
N ILE A 241 1.69 13.21 -1.31
CA ILE A 241 0.95 11.95 -1.33
C ILE A 241 -0.46 12.22 -0.82
N LYS A 242 -1.47 11.96 -1.66
CA LYS A 242 -2.86 11.99 -1.23
C LYS A 242 -3.26 10.61 -0.72
N ILE A 243 -3.72 10.54 0.52
CA ILE A 243 -4.21 9.33 1.18
C ILE A 243 -5.73 9.36 1.20
N THR A 244 -6.34 8.37 0.55
CA THR A 244 -7.79 8.13 0.55
C THR A 244 -8.08 6.84 1.31
N GLN A 245 -9.00 6.89 2.26
CA GLN A 245 -9.51 5.75 2.99
C GLN A 245 -10.79 5.25 2.33
N PHE A 246 -10.85 3.97 2.00
CA PHE A 246 -12.03 3.33 1.41
C PHE A 246 -12.77 2.51 2.46
N SER A 247 -14.10 2.69 2.48
CA SER A 247 -14.96 1.88 3.30
C SER A 247 -14.97 0.42 2.84
N CYS A 248 -15.22 -0.52 3.75
CA CYS A 248 -15.33 -1.94 3.39
C CYS A 248 -16.48 -2.20 2.38
N ASP A 249 -17.48 -1.32 2.35
CA ASP A 249 -18.61 -1.39 1.41
C ASP A 249 -18.32 -0.73 0.05
N PHE A 250 -17.09 -0.27 -0.20
CA PHE A 250 -16.75 0.34 -1.48
C PHE A 250 -16.69 -0.71 -2.60
N ASP A 251 -17.53 -0.55 -3.63
CA ASP A 251 -17.65 -1.52 -4.74
C ASP A 251 -16.33 -1.80 -5.48
N ASN A 252 -15.36 -0.90 -5.38
CA ASN A 252 -14.11 -0.94 -6.13
C ASN A 252 -12.88 -1.02 -5.24
N LEU A 253 -12.98 -1.73 -4.12
CA LEU A 253 -11.80 -2.14 -3.36
C LEU A 253 -10.84 -2.91 -4.25
N ALA A 254 -9.54 -2.64 -4.09
CA ALA A 254 -8.50 -3.44 -4.71
C ALA A 254 -8.56 -4.87 -4.13
N PRO A 255 -8.43 -5.92 -4.96
CA PRO A 255 -8.38 -7.28 -4.46
C PRO A 255 -7.20 -7.49 -3.49
N GLU A 256 -7.35 -8.47 -2.61
CA GLU A 256 -6.33 -8.81 -1.60
C GLU A 256 -4.94 -9.02 -2.24
N GLY A 257 -3.92 -8.42 -1.64
CA GLY A 257 -2.53 -8.52 -2.07
C GLY A 257 -2.17 -7.73 -3.33
N CYS A 258 -3.08 -6.93 -3.90
CA CYS A 258 -2.77 -5.99 -4.97
C CYS A 258 -2.13 -4.73 -4.39
N THR A 259 -0.90 -4.42 -4.79
CA THR A 259 -0.22 -3.17 -4.39
C THR A 259 -0.60 -2.01 -5.30
N GLN A 260 -1.12 -2.28 -6.50
CA GLN A 260 -1.72 -1.29 -7.39
C GLN A 260 -3.00 -1.84 -7.99
N TYR A 261 -4.02 -0.99 -8.14
CA TYR A 261 -5.29 -1.37 -8.75
C TYR A 261 -5.79 -0.31 -9.74
N PHE A 262 -6.13 -0.75 -10.95
CA PHE A 262 -6.60 0.08 -12.05
C PHE A 262 -8.02 -0.33 -12.45
N PHE A 263 -8.88 0.64 -12.74
CA PHE A 263 -10.26 0.40 -13.14
C PHE A 263 -10.83 1.57 -13.94
N GLY A 264 -12.01 1.39 -14.53
CA GLY A 264 -12.75 2.45 -15.23
C GLY A 264 -12.39 2.61 -16.71
N SER A 265 -11.49 1.79 -17.24
CA SER A 265 -11.11 1.79 -18.65
C SER A 265 -10.78 0.39 -19.17
N ASN A 266 -11.11 0.14 -20.43
CA ASN A 266 -10.74 -1.10 -21.14
C ASN A 266 -9.25 -1.11 -21.56
N THR A 267 -8.57 0.03 -21.46
CA THR A 267 -7.16 0.18 -21.82
C THR A 267 -6.43 1.05 -20.81
N GLY A 268 -5.15 0.79 -20.60
CA GLY A 268 -4.31 1.61 -19.74
C GLY A 268 -2.85 1.22 -19.83
N ILE A 269 -2.03 1.84 -19.00
CA ILE A 269 -0.60 1.56 -18.88
C ILE A 269 -0.34 1.20 -17.42
N VAL A 270 0.51 0.19 -17.20
CA VAL A 270 1.03 -0.20 -15.90
C VAL A 270 2.55 -0.21 -15.95
N LYS A 271 3.22 0.13 -14.86
CA LYS A 271 4.68 0.10 -14.80
C LYS A 271 5.19 -0.31 -13.43
N THR A 272 6.44 -0.77 -13.37
CA THR A 272 7.12 -1.00 -12.09
C THR A 272 7.34 0.30 -11.34
N TYR A 273 7.41 0.24 -10.02
CA TYR A 273 7.90 1.39 -9.24
C TYR A 273 9.29 1.81 -9.72
N ASN A 274 9.56 3.12 -9.68
CA ASN A 274 10.77 3.77 -10.16
C ASN A 274 11.08 3.58 -11.67
N PHE A 275 10.14 3.11 -12.50
CA PHE A 275 10.38 2.99 -13.95
C PHE A 275 10.78 4.34 -14.58
N ASP A 276 10.14 5.45 -14.17
CA ASP A 276 10.49 6.79 -14.68
C ASP A 276 11.83 7.31 -14.12
N GLY A 277 12.33 6.70 -13.04
CA GLY A 277 13.68 6.92 -12.52
C GLY A 277 14.77 6.17 -13.30
N GLY A 278 14.40 5.35 -14.29
CA GLY A 278 15.32 4.67 -15.21
C GLY A 278 15.95 3.39 -14.66
N GLN A 279 15.40 2.81 -13.59
CA GLN A 279 15.88 1.55 -13.03
C GLN A 279 14.80 0.94 -12.13
N HIS A 280 14.49 -0.36 -12.27
CA HIS A 280 13.59 -1.01 -11.30
C HIS A 280 14.29 -1.20 -9.95
N LEU A 281 13.49 -1.48 -8.93
CA LEU A 281 13.98 -1.65 -7.56
C LEU A 281 14.23 -3.13 -7.24
N ASP A 282 15.12 -3.40 -6.28
CA ASP A 282 15.35 -4.71 -5.69
C ASP A 282 14.22 -5.07 -4.70
N ASN A 283 14.13 -6.36 -4.35
CA ASN A 283 13.26 -6.92 -3.32
C ASN A 283 11.78 -6.53 -3.48
N GLN A 284 11.30 -6.44 -4.71
CA GLN A 284 9.94 -6.04 -5.02
C GLN A 284 9.01 -7.25 -5.04
N ASN A 285 7.80 -7.04 -4.53
CA ASN A 285 6.66 -7.92 -4.73
C ASN A 285 5.46 -7.06 -5.10
N GLN A 286 5.53 -6.45 -6.28
CA GLN A 286 4.52 -5.54 -6.80
C GLN A 286 3.48 -6.36 -7.57
N ARG A 287 2.23 -6.38 -7.08
CA ARG A 287 1.11 -6.99 -7.79
C ARG A 287 0.19 -5.89 -8.32
N ILE A 288 0.17 -5.77 -9.64
CA ILE A 288 -0.67 -4.81 -10.33
C ILE A 288 -1.93 -5.50 -10.81
N CYS A 289 -3.06 -5.06 -10.30
CA CYS A 289 -4.37 -5.61 -10.60
C CYS A 289 -5.19 -4.66 -11.45
N VAL A 290 -6.04 -5.21 -12.31
CA VAL A 290 -6.94 -4.44 -13.17
C VAL A 290 -8.35 -5.00 -13.02
N ARG A 291 -9.32 -4.15 -12.70
CA ARG A 291 -10.72 -4.54 -12.64
C ARG A 291 -11.18 -5.01 -14.01
N ARG A 292 -11.96 -6.09 -14.06
CA ARG A 292 -12.63 -6.48 -15.30
C ARG A 292 -13.82 -5.56 -15.56
N GLU A 293 -13.73 -4.74 -16.60
CA GLU A 293 -14.86 -3.92 -17.05
C GLU A 293 -15.94 -4.76 -17.75
N ARG A 294 -17.19 -4.30 -17.67
CA ARG A 294 -18.37 -5.03 -18.17
C ARG A 294 -18.19 -5.49 -19.62
N GLY A 295 -18.54 -6.75 -19.88
CA GLY A 295 -18.52 -7.33 -21.22
C GLY A 295 -17.15 -7.82 -21.68
N ASN A 296 -16.08 -7.67 -20.88
CA ASN A 296 -14.76 -8.20 -21.17
C ASN A 296 -14.48 -9.50 -20.42
N CYS A 297 -13.75 -10.44 -21.03
CA CYS A 297 -13.38 -11.72 -20.41
C CYS A 297 -11.88 -12.02 -20.50
N ARG A 298 -11.10 -11.12 -21.09
CA ARG A 298 -9.67 -11.33 -21.31
C ARG A 298 -8.93 -10.00 -21.26
N ILE A 299 -7.74 -9.99 -20.67
CA ILE A 299 -6.80 -8.86 -20.71
C ILE A 299 -5.59 -9.24 -21.56
N CYS A 300 -5.06 -8.32 -22.35
CA CYS A 300 -3.87 -8.51 -23.16
C CYS A 300 -2.86 -7.40 -22.87
N TRP A 301 -1.62 -7.78 -22.55
CA TRP A 301 -0.51 -6.93 -22.17
C TRP A 301 0.47 -6.80 -23.32
N THR A 302 1.00 -5.59 -23.57
CA THR A 302 1.93 -5.31 -24.67
C THR A 302 2.96 -4.25 -24.26
N ALA A 303 4.24 -4.55 -24.44
CA ALA A 303 5.34 -3.57 -24.42
C ALA A 303 5.39 -2.86 -25.77
N THR A 304 5.50 -1.52 -25.79
CA THR A 304 5.40 -0.72 -27.02
C THR A 304 6.78 -0.31 -27.52
N ALA A 305 7.63 0.20 -26.63
CA ALA A 305 9.02 0.54 -26.91
C ALA A 305 9.96 -0.62 -26.58
N ASP A 306 11.15 -0.62 -27.18
CA ASP A 306 12.16 -1.68 -26.94
C ASP A 306 12.66 -1.74 -25.49
N THR A 307 12.58 -0.63 -24.76
CA THR A 307 13.01 -0.46 -23.36
C THR A 307 11.85 -0.58 -22.37
N ASP A 308 10.62 -0.86 -22.84
CA ASP A 308 9.43 -1.01 -21.99
C ASP A 308 9.42 -2.33 -21.20
N PHE A 309 10.39 -3.22 -21.41
CA PHE A 309 10.51 -4.47 -20.66
C PHE A 309 11.97 -4.94 -20.58
N GLU A 310 12.60 -4.68 -19.45
CA GLU A 310 13.97 -5.03 -19.11
C GLU A 310 13.99 -5.40 -17.63
N LEU A 311 14.04 -6.69 -17.31
CA LEU A 311 14.05 -7.15 -15.91
C LEU A 311 15.43 -7.67 -15.53
N THR A 312 15.92 -8.69 -16.24
CA THR A 312 17.11 -9.40 -15.78
C THR A 312 18.02 -9.84 -16.89
N GLY A 313 19.29 -9.96 -16.51
CA GLY A 313 20.30 -10.70 -17.21
C GLY A 313 20.71 -10.18 -18.57
N ASP A 314 21.13 -11.12 -19.39
CA ASP A 314 21.41 -10.88 -20.80
C ASP A 314 20.12 -10.44 -21.51
N LEU A 315 19.96 -9.14 -21.74
CA LEU A 315 18.85 -8.57 -22.52
C LEU A 315 18.79 -9.17 -23.95
N THR A 316 19.85 -9.88 -24.37
CA THR A 316 19.89 -10.70 -25.57
C THR A 316 19.40 -12.15 -25.37
N LYS A 317 18.74 -12.48 -24.23
CA LYS A 317 18.04 -13.76 -23.93
C LYS A 317 16.52 -13.57 -23.68
N SER A 318 15.72 -14.43 -24.32
CA SER A 318 14.26 -14.32 -24.47
C SER A 318 13.72 -15.59 -23.86
N ILE A 319 13.37 -15.51 -22.58
CA ILE A 319 13.17 -16.71 -21.79
C ILE A 319 11.73 -17.15 -21.91
N ALA A 320 11.44 -17.95 -22.94
CA ALA A 320 10.27 -18.83 -22.92
C ALA A 320 10.64 -20.32 -22.77
N ASP A 321 11.88 -20.62 -22.38
CA ASP A 321 12.35 -21.99 -22.13
C ASP A 321 13.12 -22.20 -20.81
N GLY A 322 13.32 -21.17 -19.97
CA GLY A 322 14.03 -21.25 -18.68
C GLY A 322 13.18 -20.78 -17.48
N LYS A 323 13.61 -21.10 -16.26
CA LYS A 323 13.00 -20.61 -15.01
C LYS A 323 13.39 -19.14 -14.80
N CYS A 324 12.45 -18.19 -14.94
CA CYS A 324 12.68 -16.79 -14.53
C CYS A 324 12.36 -16.64 -13.03
N CYS A 325 11.13 -16.96 -12.65
CA CYS A 325 10.68 -16.97 -11.26
C CYS A 325 11.04 -18.29 -10.57
N GLY A 326 11.69 -18.22 -9.41
CA GLY A 326 11.82 -19.35 -8.48
C GLY A 326 13.09 -19.35 -7.65
N ASP A 327 12.91 -19.56 -6.34
CA ASP A 327 13.97 -19.83 -5.38
C ASP A 327 14.49 -21.27 -5.56
N GLY A 328 15.53 -21.44 -6.37
CA GLY A 328 16.40 -22.60 -6.25
C GLY A 328 17.41 -22.36 -5.13
N PRO A 329 17.64 -23.29 -4.19
CA PRO A 329 18.79 -23.18 -3.30
C PRO A 329 20.06 -23.02 -4.13
N ALA A 330 21.01 -22.25 -3.61
CA ALA A 330 22.26 -21.79 -4.26
C ALA A 330 23.18 -22.89 -4.86
N ASN A 331 22.75 -24.15 -4.91
CA ASN A 331 23.55 -25.30 -5.31
C ASN A 331 23.15 -25.90 -6.68
N GLY A 332 22.43 -25.15 -7.53
CA GLY A 332 21.94 -25.65 -8.83
C GLY A 332 22.01 -24.70 -10.02
N GLY A 333 22.65 -23.53 -9.90
CA GLY A 333 23.04 -22.71 -11.06
C GLY A 333 21.98 -21.78 -11.68
N VAL A 334 20.77 -21.67 -11.12
CA VAL A 334 19.85 -20.55 -11.41
C VAL A 334 19.24 -20.07 -10.09
N SER A 335 19.88 -19.08 -9.48
CA SER A 335 19.25 -18.22 -8.48
C SER A 335 18.14 -17.44 -9.18
N GLY A 336 16.95 -17.38 -8.58
CA GLY A 336 15.79 -16.72 -9.17
C GLY A 336 16.15 -15.31 -9.61
N THR A 337 15.84 -14.98 -10.86
CA THR A 337 16.07 -13.66 -11.42
C THR A 337 14.78 -12.86 -11.25
N ASP A 338 14.82 -11.53 -11.22
CA ASP A 338 13.62 -10.71 -11.40
C ASP A 338 12.73 -11.17 -12.55
N CYS A 339 11.43 -11.15 -12.30
CA CYS A 339 10.50 -11.77 -13.20
C CYS A 339 9.10 -11.17 -13.10
N VAL A 340 8.34 -11.41 -14.16
CA VAL A 340 6.94 -11.04 -14.28
C VAL A 340 6.07 -12.27 -14.46
N ILE A 341 5.05 -12.41 -13.62
CA ILE A 341 4.07 -13.50 -13.68
C ILE A 341 2.75 -12.95 -14.19
N ILE A 342 2.22 -13.60 -15.24
CA ILE A 342 0.88 -13.38 -15.75
C ILE A 342 0.10 -14.70 -15.56
N PRO A 343 -0.84 -14.77 -14.60
CA PRO A 343 -1.61 -15.99 -14.35
C PRO A 343 -2.38 -16.42 -15.59
N GLY A 344 -2.33 -17.71 -15.94
CA GLY A 344 -3.00 -18.22 -17.15
C GLY A 344 -2.58 -17.52 -18.44
N ALA A 345 -1.30 -17.15 -18.54
CA ALA A 345 -0.73 -16.55 -19.74
C ALA A 345 -1.08 -17.39 -20.99
N SER A 346 -1.55 -16.72 -22.04
CA SER A 346 -1.94 -17.30 -23.32
C SER A 346 -1.50 -16.39 -24.46
N LYS A 347 -1.31 -16.97 -25.64
CA LYS A 347 -1.04 -16.19 -26.86
C LYS A 347 -2.27 -15.42 -27.30
N GLU A 348 -2.08 -14.20 -27.81
CA GLU A 348 -3.21 -13.40 -28.32
C GLU A 348 -4.02 -14.10 -29.41
N VAL A 349 -3.35 -14.63 -30.45
CA VAL A 349 -3.97 -15.09 -31.71
C VAL A 349 -4.80 -16.36 -31.57
N ASP A 350 -4.23 -17.41 -31.00
CA ASP A 350 -4.83 -18.76 -30.95
C ASP A 350 -5.29 -19.16 -29.53
N MET A 351 -5.16 -18.25 -28.56
CA MET A 351 -5.45 -18.48 -27.14
C MET A 351 -4.71 -19.68 -26.54
N LYS A 352 -3.64 -20.16 -27.19
CA LYS A 352 -2.90 -21.30 -26.69
C LYS A 352 -2.19 -20.92 -25.40
N ASP A 353 -2.37 -21.75 -24.38
CA ASP A 353 -1.73 -21.59 -23.09
C ASP A 353 -0.21 -21.53 -23.22
N LEU A 354 0.37 -20.55 -22.54
CA LEU A 354 1.79 -20.40 -22.33
C LEU A 354 2.12 -20.95 -20.94
N VAL A 355 1.89 -22.26 -20.74
CA VAL A 355 2.04 -22.94 -19.44
C VAL A 355 3.38 -22.63 -18.75
N LYS A 356 4.47 -22.59 -19.52
CA LYS A 356 5.79 -22.20 -18.98
C LYS A 356 5.82 -20.76 -18.48
N VAL A 357 5.23 -19.82 -19.21
CA VAL A 357 5.14 -18.40 -18.78
C VAL A 357 4.29 -18.27 -17.53
N ALA A 358 3.17 -18.99 -17.46
CA ALA A 358 2.29 -18.95 -16.29
C ALA A 358 2.96 -19.56 -15.03
N ALA A 359 3.79 -20.59 -15.19
CA ALA A 359 4.45 -21.28 -14.08
C ALA A 359 5.82 -20.68 -13.69
N LEU A 360 6.57 -20.15 -14.66
CA LEU A 360 7.97 -19.76 -14.51
C LEU A 360 8.20 -18.26 -14.72
N GLY A 361 7.17 -17.50 -15.10
CA GLY A 361 7.26 -16.07 -15.39
C GLY A 361 8.05 -15.70 -16.64
N LEU A 362 8.25 -14.39 -16.79
CA LEU A 362 8.93 -13.71 -17.90
C LEU A 362 10.09 -12.90 -17.35
N CYS A 363 11.17 -12.82 -18.11
CA CYS A 363 12.36 -12.04 -17.79
C CYS A 363 13.15 -11.74 -19.08
N GLY A 364 14.27 -11.02 -18.99
CA GLY A 364 15.05 -10.55 -20.14
C GLY A 364 14.60 -9.21 -20.71
N GLY A 365 14.99 -8.93 -21.96
CA GLY A 365 14.77 -7.64 -22.65
C GLY A 365 13.68 -7.63 -23.71
N LYS A 366 12.98 -8.76 -23.95
CA LYS A 366 11.92 -8.86 -24.97
C LYS A 366 10.66 -9.56 -24.44
N PHE A 367 9.69 -8.75 -24.01
CA PHE A 367 8.38 -9.19 -23.54
C PHE A 367 7.70 -10.20 -24.50
N GLY A 368 7.46 -11.42 -24.01
CA GLY A 368 6.73 -12.48 -24.71
C GLY A 368 7.40 -13.05 -25.96
N SER A 369 8.65 -12.68 -26.24
CA SER A 369 9.42 -13.28 -27.33
C SER A 369 10.21 -14.50 -26.86
N LYS A 370 10.46 -15.42 -27.80
CA LYS A 370 11.40 -16.56 -27.64
C LYS A 370 12.80 -16.25 -28.18
N ASP A 371 12.95 -15.13 -28.87
CA ASP A 371 14.17 -14.71 -29.55
C ASP A 371 14.35 -13.20 -29.39
N ASN A 372 15.54 -12.77 -28.98
CA ASN A 372 15.83 -11.39 -28.57
C ASN A 372 16.07 -10.45 -29.71
N GLN A 373 16.26 -11.03 -30.90
CA GLN A 373 16.25 -10.29 -32.15
C GLN A 373 14.82 -10.07 -32.66
N LYS A 374 13.80 -10.61 -31.97
CA LYS A 374 12.40 -10.41 -32.34
C LYS A 374 11.73 -9.40 -31.43
N ALA A 375 10.90 -8.58 -32.06
CA ALA A 375 10.04 -7.61 -31.39
C ALA A 375 9.16 -8.26 -30.32
N HIS A 376 8.75 -7.44 -29.35
CA HIS A 376 7.78 -7.79 -28.31
C HIS A 376 6.55 -8.48 -28.87
N LYS A 377 5.94 -9.33 -28.04
CA LYS A 377 4.68 -10.04 -28.32
C LYS A 377 3.64 -9.73 -27.27
N THR A 378 2.38 -9.78 -27.67
CA THR A 378 1.25 -9.61 -26.76
C THR A 378 0.97 -10.92 -26.03
N ILE A 379 0.88 -10.83 -24.70
CA ILE A 379 0.49 -11.94 -23.82
C ILE A 379 -0.85 -11.60 -23.20
N CYS A 380 -1.77 -12.55 -23.18
CA CYS A 380 -3.09 -12.35 -22.63
C CYS A 380 -3.39 -13.30 -21.47
N SER A 381 -4.41 -12.98 -20.68
CA SER A 381 -4.93 -13.81 -19.59
C SER A 381 -6.45 -13.69 -19.48
N MET A 382 -7.10 -14.77 -19.05
CA MET A 382 -8.52 -14.80 -18.69
C MET A 382 -8.72 -15.02 -17.18
N ILE A 383 -7.65 -15.11 -16.40
CA ILE A 383 -7.70 -15.39 -14.96
C ILE A 383 -8.09 -14.12 -14.21
N LEU A 384 -9.08 -14.26 -13.33
CA LEU A 384 -9.55 -13.18 -12.48
C LEU A 384 -9.02 -13.31 -11.04
N PRO A 385 -8.76 -12.18 -10.35
CA PRO A 385 -8.70 -10.82 -10.90
C PRO A 385 -7.60 -10.70 -11.97
N PHE A 386 -7.79 -9.87 -13.00
CA PHE A 386 -6.71 -9.65 -13.97
C PHE A 386 -5.54 -9.03 -13.23
N ASN A 387 -4.36 -9.65 -13.29
CA ASN A 387 -3.18 -9.15 -12.62
C ASN A 387 -1.89 -9.53 -13.34
N ILE A 388 -0.87 -8.73 -13.07
CA ILE A 388 0.52 -8.97 -13.39
C ILE A 388 1.34 -8.76 -12.12
N ARG A 389 2.25 -9.68 -11.81
CA ARG A 389 3.06 -9.64 -10.59
C ARG A 389 4.54 -9.53 -10.95
N PHE A 390 5.18 -8.46 -10.49
CA PHE A 390 6.62 -8.29 -10.54
C PHE A 390 7.24 -8.84 -9.25
N LEU A 391 8.30 -9.61 -9.42
CA LEU A 391 9.16 -10.07 -8.34
C LEU A 391 10.59 -9.68 -8.68
N SER A 392 11.30 -9.04 -7.77
CA SER A 392 12.75 -8.88 -7.87
C SER A 392 13.46 -9.46 -6.64
N ASP A 393 14.68 -9.94 -6.86
CA ASP A 393 15.50 -10.47 -5.78
C ASP A 393 16.21 -9.35 -5.00
N THR A 394 17.03 -9.70 -4.01
CA THR A 394 17.67 -8.70 -3.13
C THR A 394 19.06 -8.26 -3.60
N PHE A 395 19.64 -8.83 -4.66
CA PHE A 395 21.02 -8.56 -5.09
C PHE A 395 21.32 -8.89 -6.56
N GLU A 396 21.85 -7.90 -7.28
CA GLU A 396 22.37 -8.10 -8.63
C GLU A 396 23.74 -8.81 -8.66
N THR A 397 23.86 -9.88 -9.44
CA THR A 397 25.09 -10.68 -9.51
C THR A 397 26.03 -10.28 -10.67
N SER A 398 27.34 -10.30 -10.42
CA SER A 398 28.36 -9.99 -11.44
C SER A 398 28.37 -11.04 -12.55
N GLY A 399 28.18 -10.60 -13.80
CA GLY A 399 28.23 -11.45 -15.00
C GLY A 399 26.87 -11.69 -15.65
N VAL A 400 25.76 -11.45 -14.93
CA VAL A 400 24.40 -11.56 -15.46
C VAL A 400 23.77 -10.18 -15.56
N GLU A 401 23.70 -9.42 -14.47
CA GLU A 401 23.06 -8.09 -14.45
C GLU A 401 23.98 -6.89 -14.22
N LYS A 402 25.14 -7.09 -13.57
CA LYS A 402 26.04 -5.98 -13.19
C LYS A 402 26.29 -4.97 -14.33
N GLY A 403 25.88 -3.73 -14.12
CA GLY A 403 26.09 -2.60 -15.03
C GLY A 403 25.16 -2.55 -16.24
N LYS A 404 24.07 -3.31 -16.23
CA LYS A 404 23.07 -3.31 -17.32
C LYS A 404 21.86 -2.42 -17.06
N GLN A 405 21.69 -1.90 -15.83
CA GLN A 405 20.64 -0.95 -15.45
C GLN A 405 19.26 -1.22 -16.07
N PRO A 406 18.66 -2.40 -15.85
CA PRO A 406 17.34 -2.70 -16.39
C PRO A 406 16.26 -1.77 -15.81
N ASN A 407 15.43 -1.21 -16.69
CA ASN A 407 14.42 -0.21 -16.34
C ASN A 407 13.19 -0.76 -15.59
N GLY A 408 12.95 -2.08 -15.65
CA GLY A 408 11.73 -2.72 -15.20
C GLY A 408 10.76 -2.95 -16.35
N PHE A 409 9.47 -2.72 -16.13
CA PHE A 409 8.52 -2.74 -17.25
C PHE A 409 7.55 -1.57 -17.25
N LYS A 410 7.06 -1.26 -18.44
CA LYS A 410 5.92 -0.41 -18.75
C LYS A 410 5.08 -1.08 -19.82
N LEU A 411 3.93 -1.61 -19.45
CA LEU A 411 3.07 -2.38 -20.35
C LEU A 411 1.76 -1.66 -20.56
N SER A 412 1.34 -1.55 -21.81
CA SER A 412 -0.05 -1.24 -22.14
C SER A 412 -0.92 -2.47 -21.94
N TYR A 413 -2.14 -2.30 -21.46
CA TYR A 413 -3.15 -3.35 -21.48
C TYR A 413 -4.35 -2.97 -22.33
N LYS A 414 -4.99 -3.99 -22.90
CA LYS A 414 -6.28 -3.89 -23.57
C LYS A 414 -7.16 -5.08 -23.19
N MET A 415 -8.35 -4.79 -22.72
CA MET A 415 -9.38 -5.79 -22.47
C MET A 415 -10.04 -6.20 -23.78
N ARG A 416 -10.41 -7.47 -23.88
CA ARG A 416 -11.15 -8.04 -25.00
C ARG A 416 -12.51 -8.49 -24.52
N ALA A 417 -13.51 -8.22 -25.36
CA ALA A 417 -14.88 -8.64 -25.14
C ALA A 417 -14.96 -10.17 -24.95
N CYS A 418 -15.93 -10.61 -24.17
CA CYS A 418 -16.29 -12.03 -24.10
C CYS A 418 -16.74 -12.50 -25.49
N THR A 419 -16.16 -13.61 -25.96
CA THR A 419 -16.48 -14.25 -27.25
C THR A 419 -17.42 -15.43 -27.05
#